data_AF-A0A847XA76-F1
#
_entry.id   AF-A0A847XA76-F1
#
_cell.length_a   1.000
_cell.length_b   1.000
_cell.length_c   1.000
_cell.angle_alpha   90.00
_cell.angle_beta   90.00
_cell.angle_gamma   90.00
#
_symmetry.space_group_name_H-M   'P 1'
#
loop_
_entity.id
_entity.type
_entity.pdbx_description
1 polymer ?
#
loop_
_entity_poly.entity_id
_entity_poly.type
_entity_poly.pdbx_seq_one_letter_code
_entity_poly.pdbx_strand_id
1 'polypeptide(L)'
;DELQSLIQESLSSFYLEDEMLEKPKLLGITELQGNNFSLLVTCKTKTEAKWSVERKIRVHLLKLFDKHKIPVNSNIVQIKENK
;
A
#
# COMPACT_ATOMS: atom_id res chain seq x y z
N ASP A 1 -0.07 -13.45 3.44
CA ASP A 1 -1.50 -13.67 3.19
C ASP A 1 -2.37 -12.68 3.93
N GLU A 2 -2.34 -12.64 5.27
CA GLU A 2 -3.17 -11.76 6.10
C GLU A 2 -3.07 -10.26 5.75
N LEU A 3 -1.85 -9.71 5.60
CA LEU A 3 -1.66 -8.31 5.22
C LEU A 3 -2.24 -7.98 3.84
N GLN A 4 -2.10 -8.90 2.87
CA GLN A 4 -2.63 -8.68 1.52
C GLN A 4 -4.15 -8.70 1.55
N SER A 5 -4.77 -9.61 2.32
CA SER A 5 -6.21 -9.64 2.53
C SER A 5 -6.72 -8.36 3.18
N LEU A 6 -6.05 -7.87 4.23
CA LEU A 6 -6.40 -6.61 4.90
C LEU A 6 -6.34 -5.42 3.93
N ILE A 7 -5.28 -5.30 3.15
CA ILE A 7 -5.12 -4.23 2.18
C ILE A 7 -6.18 -4.35 1.08
N GLN A 8 -6.42 -5.55 0.56
CA GLN A 8 -7.39 -5.80 -0.50
C GLN A 8 -8.82 -5.46 -0.03
N GLU A 9 -9.20 -5.84 1.19
CA GLU A 9 -10.48 -5.49 1.80
C GLU A 9 -10.62 -3.97 1.93
N SER A 10 -9.59 -3.32 2.48
CA SER A 10 -9.56 -1.87 2.64
C SER A 10 -9.71 -1.12 1.30
N LEU A 11 -9.01 -1.57 0.25
CA LEU A 11 -9.10 -1.00 -1.09
C LEU A 11 -10.45 -1.26 -1.76
N SER A 12 -11.12 -2.38 -1.45
CA SER A 12 -12.46 -2.68 -1.98
C SER A 12 -13.53 -1.69 -1.52
N SER A 13 -13.30 -1.04 -0.38
CA SER A 13 -14.15 0.02 0.18
C SER A 13 -13.78 1.43 -0.30
N PHE A 14 -12.62 1.60 -0.94
CA PHE A 14 -12.12 2.89 -1.39
C PHE A 14 -12.54 3.18 -2.83
N TYR A 15 -13.38 4.20 -3.03
CA TYR A 15 -13.78 4.63 -4.37
C TYR A 15 -14.05 6.14 -4.41
N LEU A 16 -13.57 6.79 -5.47
CA LEU A 16 -13.75 8.23 -5.71
C LEU A 16 -14.50 8.38 -7.03
N GLU A 17 -15.82 8.52 -6.96
CA GLU A 17 -16.73 8.47 -8.12
C GLU A 17 -16.38 9.50 -9.21
N ASP A 18 -15.92 10.68 -8.81
CA ASP A 18 -15.54 11.75 -9.74
C ASP A 18 -14.17 11.55 -10.40
N GLU A 19 -13.31 10.68 -9.87
CA GLU A 19 -11.90 10.57 -10.28
C GLU A 19 -11.51 9.18 -10.78
N MET A 20 -12.26 8.14 -10.41
CA MET A 20 -11.96 6.74 -10.70
C MET A 20 -12.90 6.14 -11.76
N LEU A 21 -12.37 5.23 -12.56
CA LEU A 21 -13.12 4.39 -13.49
C LEU A 21 -13.25 2.95 -12.98
N GLU A 22 -12.37 2.52 -12.09
CA GLU A 22 -12.46 1.26 -11.37
C GLU A 22 -11.91 1.40 -9.95
N LYS A 23 -12.34 0.51 -9.05
CA LYS A 23 -11.76 0.44 -7.71
C LYS A 23 -10.29 0.01 -7.76
N PRO A 24 -9.44 0.52 -6.87
CA PRO A 24 -8.05 0.08 -6.78
C PRO A 24 -7.96 -1.42 -6.44
N LYS A 25 -6.97 -2.09 -7.00
CA LYS A 25 -6.73 -3.54 -6.84
C LYS A 25 -5.30 -3.77 -6.41
N LEU A 26 -5.09 -4.68 -5.46
CA LEU A 26 -3.77 -5.17 -5.10
C LEU A 26 -3.37 -6.27 -6.09
N LEU A 27 -2.25 -6.09 -6.81
CA LEU A 27 -1.68 -7.14 -7.67
C LEU A 27 -0.81 -8.13 -6.88
N GLY A 28 -0.32 -7.72 -5.71
CA GLY A 28 0.49 -8.56 -4.82
C GLY A 28 1.89 -8.00 -4.60
N ILE A 29 2.81 -8.88 -4.19
CA ILE A 29 4.22 -8.55 -3.95
C ILE A 29 4.95 -8.50 -5.29
N THR A 30 5.60 -7.37 -5.59
CA THR A 30 6.38 -7.22 -6.82
C THR A 30 7.88 -7.34 -6.61
N GLU A 31 8.36 -7.09 -5.39
CA GLU A 31 9.78 -7.09 -5.09
C GLU A 31 10.04 -7.47 -3.64
N LEU A 32 11.13 -8.19 -3.41
CA LEU A 32 11.68 -8.51 -2.10
C LEU A 32 13.07 -7.85 -2.01
N GLN A 33 13.27 -6.96 -1.05
CA GLN A 33 14.54 -6.26 -0.83
C GLN A 33 14.96 -6.35 0.64
N GLY A 34 15.92 -7.22 0.94
CA GLY A 34 16.40 -7.43 2.32
C GLY A 34 15.25 -7.83 3.24
N ASN A 35 14.95 -6.97 4.22
CA ASN A 35 13.85 -7.17 5.18
C ASN A 35 12.53 -6.50 4.75
N ASN A 36 12.45 -5.98 3.52
CA ASN A 36 11.28 -5.29 3.01
C ASN A 36 10.70 -6.00 1.78
N PHE A 37 9.43 -5.74 1.52
CA PHE A 37 8.77 -6.14 0.28
C PHE A 37 7.91 -4.98 -0.25
N SER A 38 7.78 -4.93 -1.57
CA SER A 38 6.98 -3.93 -2.28
C SER A 38 5.64 -4.53 -2.68
N LEU A 39 4.55 -3.82 -2.39
CA LEU A 39 3.20 -4.15 -2.84
C LEU A 39 2.77 -3.23 -3.96
N LEU A 40 2.21 -3.78 -5.04
CA LEU A 40 1.71 -3.00 -6.17
C LEU A 40 0.18 -2.88 -6.15
N VAL A 41 -0.29 -1.64 -6.13
CA VAL A 41 -1.71 -1.29 -6.25
C VAL A 41 -1.93 -0.61 -7.60
N THR A 42 -2.98 -1.02 -8.33
CA THR A 42 -3.35 -0.45 -9.63
C THR A 42 -4.79 0.05 -9.63
N CYS A 43 -5.06 1.09 -10.42
CA CYS A 43 -6.38 1.69 -10.56
C CYS A 43 -6.45 2.45 -11.89
N LYS A 44 -7.56 2.36 -12.62
CA LYS A 44 -7.89 3.27 -13.73
C LYS A 44 -8.60 4.51 -13.20
N THR A 45 -8.08 5.66 -13.60
CA THR A 45 -8.61 6.98 -13.24
C THR A 45 -9.12 7.70 -14.48
N LYS A 46 -9.93 8.74 -14.27
CA LYS A 46 -10.20 9.73 -15.32
C LYS A 46 -8.91 10.49 -15.66
N THR A 47 -8.89 11.13 -16.83
CA THR A 47 -7.78 11.97 -17.28
C THR A 47 -7.47 13.06 -16.24
N GLU A 48 -6.19 13.41 -16.07
CA GLU A 48 -5.67 14.36 -15.06
C GLU A 48 -5.88 13.97 -13.57
N ALA A 49 -6.68 12.96 -13.25
CA ALA A 49 -6.97 12.57 -11.86
C ALA A 49 -5.90 11.63 -11.24
N LYS A 50 -4.97 11.09 -12.04
CA LYS A 50 -4.00 10.07 -11.61
C LYS A 50 -3.28 10.43 -10.31
N TRP A 51 -2.64 11.59 -10.26
CA TRP A 51 -1.83 11.99 -9.11
C TRP A 51 -2.67 12.30 -7.85
N SER A 52 -3.89 12.82 -8.05
CA SER A 52 -4.84 13.06 -6.95
C SER A 52 -5.22 11.74 -6.31
N VAL A 53 -5.66 10.77 -7.12
CA VAL A 53 -6.03 9.42 -6.70
C VAL A 53 -4.87 8.72 -6.00
N GLU A 54 -3.67 8.76 -6.58
CA GLU A 54 -2.48 8.11 -6.03
C GLU A 54 -2.14 8.65 -4.63
N ARG A 55 -2.20 9.97 -4.42
CA ARG A 55 -1.99 10.58 -3.11
C ARG A 55 -3.06 10.17 -2.10
N LYS A 56 -4.33 10.15 -2.50
CA LYS A 56 -5.44 9.76 -1.62
C LYS A 56 -5.34 8.28 -1.21
N ILE A 57 -4.96 7.39 -2.13
CA ILE A 57 -4.68 5.97 -1.82
C ILE A 57 -3.52 5.87 -0.83
N ARG A 58 -2.42 6.61 -1.01
CA ARG A 58 -1.29 6.59 -0.04
C ARG A 58 -1.73 7.00 1.36
N VAL A 59 -2.49 8.09 1.48
CA VAL A 59 -2.99 8.55 2.79
C VAL A 59 -3.91 7.51 3.42
N HIS A 60 -4.78 6.88 2.62
CA HIS A 60 -5.67 5.81 3.08
C HIS A 60 -4.89 4.61 3.63
N LEU A 61 -3.89 4.14 2.89
CA LEU A 61 -3.04 3.01 3.32
C LEU A 61 -2.17 3.36 4.53
N LEU A 62 -1.65 4.59 4.62
CA LEU A 62 -0.89 5.03 5.79
C LEU A 62 -1.76 5.01 7.06
N LYS A 63 -2.99 5.53 6.98
CA LYS A 63 -3.95 5.45 8.09
C LYS A 63 -4.30 4.02 8.47
N LEU A 64 -4.44 3.13 7.48
CA LEU A 64 -4.66 1.71 7.72
C LEU A 64 -3.47 1.10 8.49
N PHE A 65 -2.24 1.41 8.08
CA PHE A 65 -1.03 0.88 8.72
C PHE A 65 -0.92 1.38 10.16
N ASP A 66 -1.17 2.67 10.40
CA ASP A 66 -1.18 3.26 11.74
C ASP A 66 -2.24 2.65 12.66
N LYS A 67 -3.44 2.38 12.12
CA LYS A 67 -4.55 1.73 12.83
C LYS A 67 -4.18 0.32 13.28
N HIS A 68 -3.53 -0.44 12.40
CA HIS A 68 -3.16 -1.84 12.63
C HIS A 68 -1.74 -2.02 13.19
N LYS A 69 -1.03 -0.93 13.51
CA LYS A 69 0.35 -0.93 14.02
C LYS A 69 1.33 -1.69 13.11
N ILE A 70 1.11 -1.61 11.80
CA ILE A 70 1.99 -2.19 10.80
C ILE A 70 3.18 -1.24 10.61
N PRO A 71 4.41 -1.66 10.89
CA PRO A 71 5.58 -0.81 10.70
C PRO A 71 5.78 -0.53 9.21
N VAL A 72 5.92 0.74 8.88
CA VAL A 72 6.32 1.18 7.54
C VAL A 72 7.82 0.97 7.38
N ASN A 73 8.27 0.70 6.14
CA ASN A 73 9.66 0.36 5.82
C ASN A 73 10.68 1.20 6.62
N SER A 74 11.53 0.48 7.37
CA SER A 74 12.67 1.02 8.09
C SER A 74 13.88 0.15 7.80
N ASN A 75 15.06 0.75 7.63
CA ASN A 75 16.30 -0.01 7.50
C ASN A 75 16.60 -0.72 8.82
N ILE A 76 16.46 -2.05 8.83
CA ILE A 76 16.79 -2.89 9.99
C ILE A 76 18.27 -3.27 9.88
N VAL A 77 19.08 -2.81 10.84
CA VAL A 77 20.49 -3.16 10.96
C VAL A 77 20.66 -4.14 12.12
N GLN A 78 21.21 -5.34 11.84
CA GLN A 78 21.54 -6.32 12.86
C GLN A 78 23.01 -6.16 13.27
N ILE A 79 23.26 -5.77 14.52
CA ILE A 79 24.62 -5.67 15.08
C ILE A 79 24.91 -6.99 15.82
N LYS A 80 25.95 -7.70 15.39
CA LYS A 80 26.50 -8.85 16.12
C LYS A 80 27.72 -8.40 16.90
N GLU A 81 27.64 -8.35 18.23
CA GLU A 81 28.82 -8.22 19.08
C GLU A 81 29.57 -9.56 19.11
N ASN A 82 30.80 -9.57 18.60
CA ASN A 82 31.72 -10.66 18.88
C ASN A 82 32.34 -10.41 20.25
N LYS A 83 32.03 -11.27 21.22
CA LYS A 83 32.79 -11.38 22.48
C LYS A 83 34.07 -12.18 22.24
#